data_AF-R5AWC1-F1
#
_entry.id   AF-R5AWC1-F1
#
_cell.length_a   1.000
_cell.length_b   1.000
_cell.length_c   1.000
_cell.angle_alpha   90.00
_cell.angle_beta   90.00
_cell.angle_gamma   90.00
#
_symmetry.space_group_name_H-M   'P 1'
#
loop_
_entity.id
_entity.type
_entity.pdbx_description
1 polymer ?
#
loop_
_entity_poly.entity_id
_entity_poly.type
_entity_poly.pdbx_seq_one_letter_code
_entity_poly.pdbx_strand_id
1 'polypeptide(L)'
;MAKALADNGADNADNRALLDFLAGEGLEYSLDPSPMNRPGDATGLLVGGNLSVISDLVGTPFDVIKPRRILFIEDVNEPIYKIERMLYQLRLSGVLADLAGLIVGKFSGCAPDADFASVNNIVADLTRDYYYPVAYDIPVGHVTHNIPLVCGAACSLSVGESSVEISQ
;
A
#
# COMPACT_ATOMS: atom_id res chain seq x y z
N MET A 1 8.82 -3.56 9.08
CA MET A 1 9.74 -4.67 8.72
C MET A 1 10.91 -4.88 9.69
N ALA A 2 11.87 -3.96 9.86
CA ALA A 2 13.04 -4.21 10.75
C ALA A 2 12.65 -4.55 12.21
N LYS A 3 11.60 -3.90 12.73
CA LYS A 3 10.99 -4.24 14.01
C LYS A 3 10.48 -5.69 14.07
N ALA A 4 9.79 -6.16 13.02
CA ALA A 4 9.24 -7.51 12.98
C ALA A 4 10.34 -8.58 12.96
N LEU A 5 11.48 -8.31 12.32
CA LEU A 5 12.64 -9.20 12.36
C LEU A 5 13.23 -9.32 13.77
N ALA A 6 13.35 -8.20 14.48
CA ALA A 6 13.85 -8.16 15.85
C ALA A 6 12.89 -8.81 16.86
N ASP A 7 11.59 -8.54 16.73
CA ASP A 7 10.57 -8.96 17.70
C ASP A 7 10.13 -10.41 17.50
N ASN A 8 10.07 -10.90 16.25
CA ASN A 8 9.47 -12.20 15.92
C ASN A 8 10.48 -13.28 15.46
N GLY A 9 11.75 -12.91 15.23
CA GLY A 9 12.79 -13.83 14.77
C GLY A 9 12.63 -14.31 13.32
N ALA A 10 13.66 -14.99 12.80
CA ALA A 10 13.72 -15.39 11.39
C ALA A 10 12.66 -16.42 10.98
N ASP A 11 12.14 -17.20 11.92
CA ASP A 11 11.19 -18.28 11.61
C ASP A 11 9.76 -17.82 11.34
N ASN A 12 9.41 -16.58 11.75
CA ASN A 12 8.13 -15.96 11.42
C ASN A 12 7.91 -15.92 9.91
N ALA A 13 6.68 -16.19 9.45
CA ALA A 13 6.35 -16.33 8.03
C ALA A 13 6.76 -15.11 7.18
N ASP A 14 6.51 -13.89 7.66
CA ASP A 14 6.83 -12.66 6.92
C ASP A 14 8.34 -12.44 6.83
N ASN A 15 9.06 -12.75 7.92
CA ASN A 15 10.52 -12.66 7.97
C ASN A 15 11.17 -13.73 7.08
N ARG A 16 10.61 -14.93 7.04
CA ARG A 16 11.05 -16.01 6.15
C ARG A 16 10.86 -15.61 4.68
N ALA A 17 9.70 -15.09 4.31
CA ALA A 17 9.44 -14.58 2.96
C ALA A 17 10.47 -13.51 2.54
N LEU A 18 10.84 -12.60 3.46
CA LEU A 18 11.89 -11.62 3.19
C LEU A 18 13.26 -12.28 2.93
N LEU A 19 13.64 -13.27 3.74
CA LEU A 19 14.91 -13.97 3.61
C LEU A 19 14.97 -14.83 2.35
N ASP A 20 13.88 -15.50 2.00
CA ASP A 20 13.75 -16.31 0.79
C ASP A 20 13.87 -15.42 -0.46
N PHE A 21 13.21 -14.25 -0.46
CA PHE A 21 13.39 -13.25 -1.50
C PHE A 21 14.85 -12.79 -1.65
N LEU A 22 15.53 -12.51 -0.53
CA LEU A 22 16.95 -12.14 -0.55
C LEU A 22 17.86 -13.29 -1.04
N ALA A 23 17.40 -14.54 -0.92
CA ALA A 23 18.08 -15.73 -1.47
C ALA A 23 17.78 -15.96 -2.96
N GLY A 24 16.90 -15.16 -3.57
CA GLY A 24 16.56 -15.20 -5.00
C GLY A 24 15.24 -15.89 -5.32
N GLU A 25 14.41 -16.20 -4.32
CA GLU A 25 13.04 -16.68 -4.53
C GLU A 25 12.09 -15.52 -4.86
N GLY A 26 10.94 -15.83 -5.48
CA GLY A 26 9.88 -14.86 -5.72
C GLY A 26 9.02 -14.62 -4.48
N LEU A 27 8.23 -13.55 -4.48
CA LEU A 27 7.22 -13.31 -3.46
C LEU A 27 5.83 -13.52 -4.04
N GLU A 28 5.05 -14.41 -3.44
CA GLU A 28 3.67 -14.69 -3.82
C GLU A 28 2.77 -14.65 -2.58
N TYR A 29 1.70 -13.87 -2.63
CA TYR A 29 0.75 -13.70 -1.54
C TYR A 29 -0.67 -13.92 -2.02
N SER A 30 -1.40 -14.77 -1.31
CA SER A 30 -2.86 -14.91 -1.38
C SER A 30 -3.44 -14.41 -0.05
N LEU A 31 -4.08 -13.25 -0.07
CA LEU A 31 -4.55 -12.52 1.12
C LEU A 31 -6.07 -12.46 1.18
N ASP A 32 -6.60 -12.30 2.40
CA ASP A 32 -8.04 -12.12 2.60
C ASP A 32 -8.54 -10.83 1.91
N PRO A 33 -9.74 -10.86 1.30
CA PRO A 33 -10.32 -9.68 0.67
C PRO A 33 -10.91 -8.73 1.71
N SER A 34 -11.00 -7.45 1.35
CA SER A 34 -11.75 -6.44 2.10
C SER A 34 -13.07 -6.14 1.39
N PRO A 35 -14.19 -5.91 2.11
CA PRO A 35 -15.44 -5.45 1.50
C PRO A 35 -15.31 -4.12 0.75
N MET A 36 -14.24 -3.34 1.02
CA MET A 36 -13.95 -2.07 0.34
C MET A 36 -13.15 -2.25 -0.94
N ASN A 37 -12.68 -3.47 -1.25
CA ASN A 37 -11.89 -3.74 -2.44
C ASN A 37 -12.59 -3.28 -3.72
N ARG A 38 -11.81 -2.74 -4.64
CA ARG A 38 -12.23 -2.53 -6.03
C ARG A 38 -11.59 -3.61 -6.89
N PRO A 39 -12.38 -4.57 -7.42
CA PRO A 39 -11.84 -5.67 -8.19
C PRO A 39 -11.13 -5.24 -9.47
N GLY A 40 -10.22 -6.10 -9.94
CA GLY A 40 -9.51 -5.94 -11.21
C GLY A 40 -8.06 -6.38 -11.13
N ASP A 41 -7.40 -6.34 -12.29
CA ASP A 41 -6.02 -6.77 -12.45
C ASP A 41 -5.12 -5.60 -12.86
N ALA A 42 -3.93 -5.56 -12.29
CA ALA A 42 -2.92 -4.57 -12.61
C ALA A 42 -1.53 -5.19 -12.66
N THR A 43 -0.71 -4.71 -13.60
CA THR A 43 0.72 -4.98 -13.64
C THR A 43 1.47 -3.67 -13.74
N GLY A 44 2.60 -3.58 -13.06
CA GLY A 44 3.43 -2.38 -13.05
C GLY A 44 4.63 -2.53 -12.13
N LEU A 45 5.48 -1.49 -12.06
CA LEU A 45 6.48 -1.43 -11.00
C LEU A 45 5.79 -1.03 -9.69
N LEU A 46 6.10 -1.74 -8.61
CA LEU A 46 5.65 -1.38 -7.28
C LEU A 46 6.46 -0.18 -6.76
N VAL A 47 5.76 0.84 -6.29
CA VAL A 47 6.35 2.00 -5.61
C VAL A 47 5.50 2.33 -4.39
N GLY A 48 6.01 3.15 -3.48
CA GLY A 48 5.24 3.60 -2.33
C GLY A 48 5.99 3.48 -1.02
N GLY A 49 5.25 3.19 0.05
CA GLY A 49 5.75 3.15 1.42
C GLY A 49 4.94 4.06 2.33
N ASN A 50 5.65 4.69 3.26
CA ASN A 50 5.07 5.62 4.22
C ASN A 50 4.47 6.85 3.50
N LEU A 51 3.18 7.10 3.70
CA LEU A 51 2.41 8.15 3.02
C LEU A 51 3.02 9.54 3.26
N SER A 52 3.35 9.85 4.51
CA SER A 52 4.00 11.12 4.86
C SER A 52 5.28 11.35 4.07
N VAL A 53 6.17 10.35 4.03
CA VAL A 53 7.42 10.43 3.26
C VAL A 53 7.16 10.60 1.77
N ILE A 54 6.34 9.74 1.15
CA ILE A 54 6.15 9.80 -0.31
C ILE A 54 5.45 11.07 -0.74
N SER A 55 4.53 11.61 0.07
CA SER A 55 3.80 12.84 -0.25
C SER A 55 4.75 14.04 -0.31
N ASP A 56 5.74 14.11 0.56
CA ASP A 56 6.77 15.16 0.59
C ASP A 56 7.74 15.08 -0.60
N LEU A 57 7.87 13.92 -1.25
CA LEU A 57 8.76 13.73 -2.40
C LEU A 57 8.11 14.05 -3.73
N VAL A 58 6.77 14.09 -3.81
CA VAL A 58 6.04 14.36 -5.06
C VAL A 58 6.44 15.72 -5.64
N GLY A 59 6.76 15.73 -6.94
CA GLY A 59 7.19 16.94 -7.65
C GLY A 59 8.64 17.35 -7.40
N THR A 60 9.39 16.63 -6.57
CA THR A 60 10.84 16.82 -6.39
C THR A 60 11.65 15.98 -7.38
N PRO A 61 12.97 16.20 -7.53
CA PRO A 61 13.84 15.30 -8.30
C PRO A 61 13.88 13.85 -7.80
N PHE A 62 13.38 13.59 -6.58
CA PHE A 62 13.33 12.27 -5.96
C PHE A 62 11.94 11.62 -6.06
N ASP A 63 11.01 12.21 -6.80
CA ASP A 63 9.68 11.65 -7.03
C ASP A 63 9.78 10.32 -7.80
N VAL A 64 9.50 9.22 -7.08
CA VAL A 64 9.51 7.85 -7.62
C VAL A 64 8.18 7.44 -8.23
N ILE A 65 7.10 8.19 -7.98
CA ILE A 65 5.77 7.84 -8.46
C ILE A 65 5.61 8.39 -9.87
N LYS A 66 5.52 7.47 -10.83
CA LYS A 66 5.34 7.79 -12.25
C LYS A 66 4.01 7.20 -12.73
N PRO A 67 3.52 7.61 -13.92
CA PRO A 67 2.41 6.95 -14.58
C PRO A 67 2.50 5.42 -14.57
N ARG A 68 1.33 4.79 -14.44
CA ARG A 68 1.11 3.34 -14.52
C ARG A 68 1.92 2.50 -13.52
N ARG A 69 2.15 3.04 -12.32
CA ARG A 69 2.74 2.30 -11.21
C ARG A 69 1.67 1.65 -10.35
N ILE A 70 2.03 0.57 -9.68
CA ILE A 70 1.24 0.08 -8.55
C ILE A 70 1.78 0.82 -7.34
N LEU A 71 0.95 1.67 -6.73
CA LEU A 71 1.31 2.42 -5.55
C LEU A 71 0.83 1.66 -4.31
N PHE A 72 1.68 1.49 -3.30
CA PHE A 72 1.22 1.11 -1.97
C PHE A 72 1.43 2.23 -0.95
N ILE A 73 0.49 2.40 -0.04
CA ILE A 73 0.53 3.44 0.99
C ILE A 73 0.22 2.87 2.37
N GLU A 74 0.97 3.31 3.36
CA GLU A 74 0.75 3.01 4.79
C GLU A 74 1.23 4.20 5.62
N ASP A 75 0.84 4.30 6.89
CA ASP A 75 1.41 5.29 7.81
C ASP A 75 1.21 4.90 9.27
N VAL A 76 1.82 5.64 10.20
CA VAL A 76 1.72 5.40 11.64
C VAL A 76 1.53 6.69 12.43
N ASN A 77 0.63 6.67 13.40
CA ASN A 77 0.42 7.74 14.38
C ASN A 77 0.20 9.14 13.75
N GLU A 78 -0.31 9.19 12.52
CA GLU A 78 -0.65 10.43 11.86
C GLU A 78 -2.12 10.78 12.15
N PRO A 79 -2.42 12.04 12.52
CA PRO A 79 -3.81 12.49 12.62
C PRO A 79 -4.54 12.31 11.29
N ILE A 80 -5.78 11.83 11.32
CA ILE A 80 -6.53 11.47 10.12
C ILE A 80 -6.72 12.66 9.15
N TYR A 81 -6.92 13.88 9.66
CA TYR A 81 -6.97 15.10 8.83
C TYR A 81 -5.66 15.37 8.08
N LYS A 82 -4.50 14.97 8.63
CA LYS A 82 -3.20 15.14 7.96
C LYS A 82 -3.06 14.11 6.85
N ILE A 83 -3.50 12.88 7.09
CA ILE A 83 -3.58 11.82 6.07
C ILE A 83 -4.46 12.28 4.91
N GLU A 84 -5.65 12.81 5.21
CA GLU A 84 -6.56 13.37 4.21
C GLU A 84 -5.87 14.44 3.35
N ARG A 85 -5.19 15.40 3.98
CA ARG A 85 -4.44 16.44 3.27
C ARG A 85 -3.36 15.88 2.35
N MET A 86 -2.61 14.86 2.79
CA MET A 86 -1.58 14.20 1.98
C MET A 86 -2.21 13.46 0.78
N LEU A 87 -3.33 12.77 0.98
CA LEU A 87 -4.05 12.11 -0.11
C LEU A 87 -4.63 13.11 -1.11
N TYR A 88 -5.12 14.27 -0.66
CA TYR A 88 -5.50 15.36 -1.56
C TYR A 88 -4.31 15.90 -2.35
N GLN A 89 -3.13 16.02 -1.75
CA GLN A 89 -1.93 16.42 -2.48
C GLN A 89 -1.61 15.43 -3.60
N LEU A 90 -1.67 14.12 -3.34
CA LEU A 90 -1.50 13.09 -4.38
C LEU A 90 -2.60 13.15 -5.46
N ARG A 91 -3.84 13.50 -5.08
CA ARG A 91 -4.94 13.67 -6.04
C ARG A 91 -4.69 14.88 -6.94
N LEU A 92 -4.38 16.03 -6.35
CA LEU A 92 -4.22 17.31 -7.04
C LEU A 92 -2.94 17.39 -7.87
N SER A 93 -1.90 16.63 -7.50
CA SER A 93 -0.69 16.48 -8.31
C SER A 93 -0.88 15.60 -9.55
N GLY A 94 -2.02 14.91 -9.65
CA GLY A 94 -2.32 13.96 -10.72
C GLY A 94 -1.76 12.56 -10.48
N VAL A 95 -1.05 12.31 -9.37
CA VAL A 95 -0.49 11.00 -9.04
C VAL A 95 -1.56 9.93 -9.01
N LEU A 96 -2.68 10.18 -8.32
CA LEU A 96 -3.75 9.17 -8.22
C LEU A 96 -4.46 8.90 -9.56
N ALA A 97 -4.44 9.85 -10.50
CA ALA A 97 -5.20 9.71 -11.75
C ALA A 97 -4.57 8.74 -12.76
N ASP A 98 -3.27 8.44 -12.63
CA ASP A 98 -2.50 7.62 -13.57
C ASP A 98 -1.81 6.45 -12.87
N LEU A 99 -2.47 5.83 -11.90
CA LEU A 99 -2.01 4.58 -11.28
C LEU A 99 -2.46 3.37 -12.10
N ALA A 100 -1.64 2.32 -12.10
CA ALA A 100 -2.03 1.00 -12.59
C ALA A 100 -2.86 0.25 -11.55
N GLY A 101 -2.58 0.46 -10.25
CA GLY A 101 -3.26 -0.16 -9.12
C GLY A 101 -2.88 0.53 -7.81
N LEU A 102 -3.69 0.35 -6.78
CA LEU A 102 -3.45 0.90 -5.45
C LEU A 102 -3.56 -0.18 -4.37
N ILE A 103 -2.55 -0.27 -3.51
CA ILE A 103 -2.52 -1.12 -2.33
C ILE A 103 -2.59 -0.21 -1.10
N VAL A 104 -3.64 -0.36 -0.30
CA VAL A 104 -3.83 0.37 0.95
C VAL A 104 -3.42 -0.56 2.09
N GLY A 105 -2.26 -0.26 2.66
CA GLY A 105 -1.71 -0.93 3.81
C GLY A 105 -2.39 -0.51 5.11
N LYS A 106 -1.72 -0.78 6.24
CA LYS A 106 -2.22 -0.48 7.57
C LYS A 106 -1.82 0.91 8.03
N PHE A 107 -2.81 1.73 8.35
CA PHE A 107 -2.65 3.03 9.00
C PHE A 107 -2.74 2.88 10.53
N SER A 108 -1.62 2.49 11.14
CA SER A 108 -1.57 2.14 12.57
C SER A 108 -1.66 3.38 13.46
N GLY A 109 -2.51 3.37 14.49
CA GLY A 109 -2.63 4.50 15.43
C GLY A 109 -3.24 5.77 14.80
N CYS A 110 -3.83 5.66 13.62
CA CYS A 110 -4.48 6.76 12.92
C CYS A 110 -5.99 6.74 13.27
N ALA A 111 -6.36 7.44 14.35
CA ALA A 111 -7.70 7.37 14.90
C ALA A 111 -8.73 8.12 14.02
N PRO A 112 -9.98 7.61 13.92
CA PRO A 112 -11.10 8.34 13.32
C PRO A 112 -11.37 9.68 14.01
N ASP A 113 -12.04 10.58 13.31
CA ASP A 113 -12.53 11.84 13.86
C ASP A 113 -14.01 12.09 13.51
N ALA A 114 -14.48 13.33 13.66
CA ALA A 114 -15.86 13.69 13.37
C ALA A 114 -16.21 13.63 11.88
N ASP A 115 -15.23 13.79 11.00
CA ASP A 115 -15.41 13.90 9.56
C ASP A 115 -15.17 12.55 8.86
N PHE A 116 -14.27 11.71 9.40
CA PHE A 116 -13.87 10.45 8.78
C PHE A 116 -13.91 9.26 9.75
N ALA A 117 -14.67 8.24 9.36
CA ALA A 117 -14.76 6.97 10.08
C ALA A 117 -13.49 6.10 9.96
N SER A 118 -12.72 6.25 8.87
CA SER A 118 -11.44 5.56 8.68
C SER A 118 -10.62 6.19 7.54
N VAL A 119 -9.32 5.88 7.48
CA VAL A 119 -8.47 6.24 6.33
C VAL A 119 -8.94 5.56 5.04
N ASN A 120 -9.44 4.33 5.11
CA ASN A 120 -9.94 3.60 3.94
C ASN A 120 -11.12 4.34 3.29
N ASN A 121 -11.98 4.99 4.10
CA ASN A 121 -13.08 5.81 3.58
C ASN A 121 -12.56 7.00 2.78
N ILE A 122 -11.54 7.71 3.30
CA ILE A 122 -10.91 8.83 2.58
C ILE A 122 -10.33 8.36 1.25
N VAL A 123 -9.60 7.24 1.24
CA VAL A 123 -9.02 6.69 0.02
C VAL A 123 -10.11 6.29 -0.97
N ALA A 124 -11.18 5.64 -0.52
CA ALA A 124 -12.31 5.27 -1.37
C ALA A 124 -12.95 6.50 -2.03
N ASP A 125 -13.20 7.56 -1.24
CA ASP A 125 -13.81 8.80 -1.75
C ASP A 125 -12.91 9.52 -2.75
N LEU A 126 -11.60 9.59 -2.48
CA LEU A 126 -10.64 10.27 -3.35
C LEU A 126 -10.32 9.51 -4.63
N THR A 127 -10.53 8.19 -4.65
CA THR A 127 -10.24 7.33 -5.80
C THR A 127 -11.48 6.83 -6.53
N ARG A 128 -12.69 7.21 -6.10
CA ARG A 128 -13.97 6.75 -6.66
C ARG A 128 -14.13 6.98 -8.16
N ASP A 129 -13.48 8.01 -8.69
CA ASP A 129 -13.59 8.43 -10.10
C ASP A 129 -12.58 7.70 -11.01
N TYR A 130 -11.79 6.77 -10.46
CA TYR A 130 -10.76 6.01 -11.19
C TYR A 130 -11.12 4.51 -11.32
N TYR A 131 -10.50 3.83 -12.29
CA TYR A 131 -10.88 2.47 -12.68
C TYR A 131 -9.88 1.37 -12.29
N TYR A 132 -8.68 1.72 -11.81
CA TYR A 132 -7.65 0.74 -11.43
C TYR A 132 -8.06 -0.05 -10.19
N PRO A 133 -7.61 -1.30 -10.00
CA PRO A 133 -7.93 -2.09 -8.81
C PRO A 133 -7.38 -1.45 -7.53
N VAL A 134 -8.13 -1.60 -6.44
CA VAL A 134 -7.73 -1.13 -5.10
C VAL A 134 -7.87 -2.26 -4.11
N ALA A 135 -6.74 -2.65 -3.52
CA ALA A 135 -6.68 -3.64 -2.46
C ALA A 135 -6.59 -2.93 -1.11
N TYR A 136 -7.55 -3.15 -0.23
CA TYR A 136 -7.55 -2.59 1.13
C TYR A 136 -7.07 -3.60 2.15
N ASP A 137 -6.66 -3.09 3.31
CA ASP A 137 -6.32 -3.87 4.50
C ASP A 137 -5.15 -4.84 4.33
N ILE A 138 -4.30 -4.59 3.33
CA ILE A 138 -3.10 -5.39 3.08
C ILE A 138 -2.17 -5.28 4.30
N PRO A 139 -1.63 -6.41 4.81
CA PRO A 139 -0.83 -6.44 6.04
C PRO A 139 0.58 -5.92 5.77
N VAL A 140 0.69 -4.63 5.43
CA VAL A 140 1.95 -3.92 5.22
C VAL A 140 1.91 -2.59 5.97
N GLY A 141 3.03 -2.23 6.60
CA GLY A 141 3.21 -1.01 7.37
C GLY A 141 3.70 -1.29 8.79
N HIS A 142 3.12 -0.60 9.76
CA HIS A 142 3.55 -0.69 11.16
C HIS A 142 2.67 -1.64 11.98
N VAL A 143 2.69 -2.92 11.59
CA VAL A 143 1.87 -4.00 12.16
C VAL A 143 2.70 -5.26 12.43
N THR A 144 2.15 -6.20 13.21
CA THR A 144 2.84 -7.45 13.59
C THR A 144 2.94 -8.43 12.42
N HIS A 145 1.83 -8.68 11.73
CA HIS A 145 1.83 -9.36 10.44
C HIS A 145 2.10 -8.29 9.38
N ASN A 146 3.31 -8.30 8.84
CA ASN A 146 3.84 -7.27 7.96
C ASN A 146 4.61 -7.90 6.80
N ILE A 147 3.90 -8.23 5.73
CA ILE A 147 4.48 -8.87 4.54
C ILE A 147 5.53 -7.97 3.87
N PRO A 148 6.60 -8.55 3.33
CA PRO A 148 7.56 -7.79 2.56
C PRO A 148 7.03 -7.42 1.18
N LEU A 149 7.30 -6.18 0.78
CA LEU A 149 7.00 -5.66 -0.54
C LEU A 149 8.27 -5.01 -1.11
N VAL A 150 8.57 -5.30 -2.37
CA VAL A 150 9.83 -4.89 -3.02
C VAL A 150 9.58 -3.70 -3.93
N CYS A 151 9.91 -2.50 -3.46
CA CYS A 151 9.84 -1.29 -4.27
C CYS A 151 10.81 -1.36 -5.47
N GLY A 152 10.35 -0.96 -6.63
CA GLY A 152 11.12 -0.95 -7.89
C GLY A 152 11.10 -2.27 -8.65
N ALA A 153 10.55 -3.34 -8.07
CA ALA A 153 10.32 -4.61 -8.77
C ALA A 153 9.01 -4.58 -9.58
N ALA A 154 8.93 -5.46 -10.58
CA ALA A 154 7.67 -5.77 -11.23
C ALA A 154 6.70 -6.37 -10.21
N CYS A 155 5.42 -6.04 -10.33
CA CYS A 155 4.38 -6.50 -9.45
C CYS A 155 3.12 -6.78 -10.28
N SER A 156 2.49 -7.90 -10.00
CA SER A 156 1.13 -8.20 -10.45
C SER A 156 0.21 -8.15 -9.25
N LEU A 157 -0.90 -7.42 -9.39
CA LEU A 157 -1.94 -7.28 -8.38
C LEU A 157 -3.26 -7.77 -9.00
N SER A 158 -3.85 -8.81 -8.42
CA SER A 158 -5.21 -9.24 -8.75
C SER A 158 -6.10 -9.05 -7.53
N VAL A 159 -7.14 -8.25 -7.67
CA VAL A 159 -8.12 -7.99 -6.61
C VAL A 159 -9.40 -8.73 -6.99
N GLY A 160 -9.66 -9.85 -6.32
CA GLY A 160 -10.86 -10.65 -6.49
C GLY A 160 -11.87 -10.46 -5.35
N GLU A 161 -13.02 -11.13 -5.48
CA GLU A 161 -14.03 -11.18 -4.42
C GLU A 161 -13.63 -12.11 -3.26
N SER A 162 -12.84 -13.15 -3.54
CA SER A 162 -12.45 -14.18 -2.58
C SER A 162 -11.04 -14.03 -2.03
N SER A 163 -10.16 -13.33 -2.76
CA SER A 163 -8.76 -13.12 -2.36
C SER A 163 -8.17 -11.90 -3.06
N VAL A 164 -7.06 -11.41 -2.50
CA VAL A 164 -6.14 -10.49 -3.16
C VAL A 164 -4.83 -11.22 -3.41
N GLU A 165 -4.41 -11.28 -4.67
CA GLU A 165 -3.15 -11.89 -5.09
C GLU A 165 -2.11 -10.82 -5.39
N ILE A 166 -0.92 -10.95 -4.82
CA ILE A 166 0.23 -10.07 -5.08
C ILE A 166 1.44 -10.95 -5.39
N SER A 167 2.09 -10.73 -6.53
CA SER A 167 3.30 -11.45 -6.92
C SER A 167 4.43 -10.51 -7.37
N GLN A 168 5.67 -10.76 -6.93
CA GLN A 168 6.88 -9.99 -7.29
C GLN A 168 8.08 -10.88 -7.62
#